data_AF-A0A497L3Y9-F1
#
_entry.id   AF-A0A497L3Y9-F1
#
_cell.length_a   1.000
_cell.length_b   1.000
_cell.length_c   1.000
_cell.angle_alpha   90.00
_cell.angle_beta   90.00
_cell.angle_gamma   90.00
#
_symmetry.space_group_name_H-M   'P 1'
#
loop_
_entity.id
_entity.type
_entity.pdbx_description
1 polymer ?
#
loop_
_entity_poly.entity_id
_entity_poly.type
_entity_poly.pdbx_seq_one_letter_code
_entity_poly.pdbx_strand_id
1 'polypeptide(L)'
;MNPAEKIWWTKVVASLGVACLTLATQVFFSMSGSTSFMFGVLIYLVLSDVLSRLMGVDKSRGLKIGIGAYFFTWMTVWILLYTYFQTAG
;
A
#
# COMPACT_ATOMS: atom_id res chain seq x y z
N MET A 1 -14.14 -16.76 -6.35
CA MET A 1 -13.95 -15.73 -5.30
C MET A 1 -14.93 -14.61 -5.51
N ASN A 2 -15.50 -14.09 -4.44
CA ASN A 2 -16.47 -12.98 -4.48
C ASN A 2 -15.73 -11.69 -4.94
N PRO A 3 -16.36 -10.73 -5.67
CA PRO A 3 -15.65 -9.53 -6.15
C PRO A 3 -15.00 -8.72 -5.02
N ALA A 4 -15.63 -8.66 -3.85
CA ALA A 4 -15.07 -8.01 -2.66
C ALA A 4 -13.81 -8.71 -2.13
N GLU A 5 -13.79 -10.05 -2.17
CA GLU A 5 -12.65 -10.87 -1.74
C GLU A 5 -11.48 -10.73 -2.72
N LYS A 6 -11.77 -10.65 -4.03
CA LYS A 6 -10.77 -10.37 -5.06
C LYS A 6 -10.12 -9.01 -4.86
N ILE A 7 -10.91 -7.96 -4.61
CA ILE A 7 -10.41 -6.60 -4.28
C ILE A 7 -9.54 -6.63 -3.03
N TRP A 8 -9.95 -7.38 -2.00
CA TRP A 8 -9.21 -7.51 -0.75
C TRP A 8 -7.83 -8.12 -0.99
N TRP A 9 -7.76 -9.28 -1.67
CA TRP A 9 -6.49 -9.93 -1.98
C TRP A 9 -5.59 -9.09 -2.88
N THR A 10 -6.15 -8.42 -3.89
CA THR A 10 -5.37 -7.50 -4.73
C THR A 10 -4.75 -6.36 -3.91
N LYS A 11 -5.47 -5.81 -2.93
CA LYS A 11 -4.92 -4.78 -2.03
C LYS A 11 -3.81 -5.32 -1.15
N VAL A 12 -3.92 -6.54 -0.62
CA VAL A 12 -2.84 -7.17 0.16
C VAL A 12 -1.58 -7.33 -0.68
N VAL A 13 -1.70 -7.87 -1.89
CA VAL A 13 -0.55 -8.02 -2.80
C VAL A 13 0.04 -6.66 -3.18
N ALA A 14 -0.81 -5.68 -3.50
CA ALA A 14 -0.38 -4.32 -3.81
C ALA A 14 0.36 -3.66 -2.64
N SER A 15 -0.08 -3.89 -1.40
CA SER A 15 0.51 -3.32 -0.20
C SER A 15 1.98 -3.74 -0.01
N LEU A 16 2.34 -4.96 -0.39
CA LEU A 16 3.72 -5.44 -0.38
C LEU A 16 4.58 -4.70 -1.41
N GLY A 17 4.05 -4.51 -2.63
CA GLY A 17 4.71 -3.70 -3.66
C GLY A 17 4.91 -2.26 -3.22
N VAL A 18 3.90 -1.66 -2.56
CA VAL A 18 4.00 -0.31 -2.00
C VAL A 18 5.04 -0.24 -0.89
N ALA A 19 5.14 -1.25 -0.02
CA ALA A 19 6.18 -1.29 1.01
C ALA A 19 7.60 -1.24 0.41
N CYS A 20 7.84 -2.01 -0.65
CA CYS A 20 9.11 -1.97 -1.36
C CYS A 20 9.35 -0.62 -2.05
N LEU A 21 8.33 -0.03 -2.65
CA LEU A 21 8.43 1.30 -3.28
C LEU A 21 8.74 2.39 -2.25
N THR A 22 8.03 2.42 -1.12
CA THR A 22 8.23 3.44 -0.08
C THR A 22 9.55 3.25 0.66
N LEU A 23 10.03 2.01 0.76
CA LEU A 23 11.40 1.73 1.20
C LEU A 23 12.40 2.30 0.21
N ALA A 24 12.22 2.02 -1.09
CA ALA A 24 13.15 2.46 -2.12
C ALA A 24 13.23 4.00 -2.19
N THR A 25 12.09 4.70 -2.07
CA THR A 25 12.08 6.17 -2.02
C THR A 25 12.82 6.71 -0.80
N GLN A 26 12.66 6.07 0.36
CA GLN A 26 13.33 6.54 1.57
C GLN A 26 14.84 6.23 1.58
N VAL A 27 15.25 5.05 1.13
CA VAL A 27 16.64 4.60 1.16
C VAL A 27 17.46 5.16 0.00
N PHE A 28 16.95 5.11 -1.23
CA PHE A 28 17.72 5.48 -2.43
C PHE A 28 17.53 6.94 -2.86
N PHE A 29 16.40 7.55 -2.54
CA PHE A 29 16.11 8.95 -2.90
C PHE A 29 16.20 9.90 -1.70
N SER A 30 16.63 9.42 -0.54
CA SER A 30 16.76 10.18 0.71
C SER A 30 15.50 10.97 1.08
N MET A 31 14.33 10.47 0.69
CA MET A 31 13.07 11.11 1.02
C MET A 31 12.79 10.97 2.52
N SER A 32 12.23 12.03 3.12
CA SER A 32 11.79 11.94 4.51
C SER A 32 10.73 10.85 4.69
N GLY A 33 10.68 10.23 5.88
CA GLY A 33 9.69 9.20 6.19
C GLY A 33 8.25 9.69 6.05
N SER A 34 7.97 10.96 6.38
CA SER A 34 6.64 11.55 6.20
C SER A 34 6.27 11.71 4.72
N THR A 35 7.23 12.10 3.87
CA THR A 35 7.01 12.17 2.41
C THR A 35 6.76 10.78 1.81
N SER A 36 7.56 9.78 2.19
CA SER A 36 7.38 8.39 1.73
C SER A 36 6.05 7.79 2.19
N PHE A 37 5.62 8.13 3.42
CA PHE A 37 4.30 7.77 3.92
C PHE A 37 3.17 8.41 3.08
N MET A 38 3.24 9.72 2.84
CA MET A 38 2.25 10.40 1.99
C MET A 38 2.18 9.80 0.58
N PHE A 39 3.34 9.41 0.03
CA PHE A 39 3.41 8.74 -1.26
C PHE A 39 2.69 7.38 -1.25
N GLY A 40 2.87 6.55 -0.23
CA GLY A 40 2.13 5.30 -0.08
C GLY A 40 0.61 5.48 0.09
N VAL A 41 0.18 6.55 0.77
CA VAL A 41 -1.23 6.93 0.87
C VAL A 41 -1.79 7.36 -0.50
N LEU A 42 -1.03 8.13 -1.28
CA LEU A 42 -1.45 8.51 -2.64
C LEU A 42 -1.60 7.28 -3.54
N ILE A 43 -0.66 6.33 -3.47
CA ILE A 43 -0.76 5.06 -4.21
C ILE A 43 -2.03 4.30 -3.80
N TYR A 44 -2.35 4.26 -2.50
CA TYR A 44 -3.57 3.62 -2.02
C TYR A 44 -4.84 4.23 -2.61
N LEU A 45 -4.93 5.57 -2.68
CA LEU A 45 -6.09 6.26 -3.23
C LEU A 45 -6.26 5.97 -4.73
N VAL A 46 -5.16 6.04 -5.49
CA VAL A 46 -5.16 5.71 -6.93
C VAL A 46 -5.54 4.26 -7.15
N LEU A 47 -4.92 3.34 -6.41
CA LEU A 47 -5.17 1.90 -6.52
C LEU A 47 -6.62 1.56 -6.16
N SER A 48 -7.17 2.19 -5.11
CA SER A 48 -8.57 2.00 -4.71
C SER A 48 -9.54 2.53 -5.76
N ASP A 49 -9.25 3.68 -6.39
CA ASP A 49 -10.07 4.24 -7.47
C ASP A 49 -10.04 3.32 -8.70
N VAL A 50 -8.86 2.87 -9.12
CA VAL A 50 -8.67 1.97 -10.27
C VAL A 50 -9.38 0.64 -10.04
N LEU A 51 -9.21 0.00 -8.87
CA LEU A 51 -9.90 -1.26 -8.55
C LEU A 51 -11.42 -1.09 -8.52
N SER A 52 -11.93 0.04 -8.01
CA SER A 52 -13.36 0.32 -7.97
C SER A 52 -13.94 0.37 -9.38
N ARG A 53 -13.26 1.05 -10.30
CA ARG A 53 -13.66 1.12 -11.72
C ARG A 53 -13.58 -0.22 -12.42
N LEU A 54 -12.48 -0.96 -12.23
CA LEU A 54 -12.26 -2.25 -12.88
C LEU A 54 -13.27 -3.32 -12.45
N MET A 55 -13.75 -3.25 -11.20
CA MET A 55 -14.68 -4.25 -10.63
C MET A 55 -16.14 -3.78 -10.63
N GLY A 56 -16.44 -2.60 -11.17
CA GLY A 56 -17.80 -2.05 -11.21
C GLY A 56 -18.41 -1.79 -9.82
N VAL A 57 -17.58 -1.45 -8.83
CA VAL A 57 -18.01 -1.20 -7.45
C VAL A 57 -18.00 0.31 -7.18
N ASP A 58 -18.96 0.81 -6.40
CA ASP A 58 -18.96 2.21 -5.95
C ASP A 58 -17.62 2.61 -5.35
N LYS A 59 -17.11 3.77 -5.75
CA LYS A 59 -15.83 4.32 -5.28
C LYS A 59 -15.70 4.34 -3.75
N SER A 60 -16.78 4.72 -3.05
CA SER A 60 -16.82 4.72 -1.59
C SER A 60 -16.67 3.31 -1.00
N ARG A 61 -17.28 2.30 -1.64
CA ARG A 61 -17.23 0.92 -1.21
C ARG A 61 -15.86 0.30 -1.51
N GLY A 62 -15.31 0.52 -2.70
CA GLY A 62 -13.96 0.06 -3.05
C GLY A 62 -12.86 0.70 -2.20
N LEU A 63 -13.05 1.94 -1.73
CA LEU A 63 -12.13 2.60 -0.79
C LEU A 63 -12.20 2.02 0.63
N LYS A 64 -13.35 1.49 1.06
CA LYS A 64 -13.51 0.85 2.38
C LYS A 64 -13.05 -0.60 2.41
N ILE A 65 -13.23 -1.34 1.31
CA ILE A 65 -12.87 -2.76 1.24
C ILE A 65 -11.36 -2.93 1.47
N GLY A 66 -10.97 -3.69 2.50
CA GLY A 66 -9.58 -4.06 2.74
C GLY A 66 -8.65 -2.91 3.11
N ILE A 67 -9.17 -1.75 3.52
CA ILE A 67 -8.34 -0.59 3.89
C ILE A 67 -7.39 -0.91 5.05
N GLY A 68 -7.92 -1.55 6.11
CA GLY A 68 -7.12 -1.94 7.27
C GLY A 68 -6.05 -2.97 6.91
N ALA A 69 -6.40 -3.98 6.12
CA ALA A 69 -5.45 -5.00 5.67
C ALA A 69 -4.33 -4.39 4.83
N TYR A 70 -4.66 -3.46 3.92
CA TYR A 70 -3.67 -2.74 3.12
C TYR A 70 -2.70 -1.95 4.00
N PHE A 71 -3.21 -1.05 4.85
CA PHE A 71 -2.36 -0.18 5.67
C PHE A 71 -1.55 -0.95 6.69
N PHE A 72 -2.15 -1.95 7.34
CA PHE A 72 -1.44 -2.78 8.30
C PHE A 72 -0.29 -3.55 7.64
N THR A 73 -0.57 -4.25 6.53
CA THR A 73 0.45 -5.03 5.82
C THR A 73 1.56 -4.13 5.27
N TRP A 74 1.20 -3.03 4.60
CA TRP A 74 2.16 -2.08 4.06
C TRP A 74 3.06 -1.50 5.16
N MET A 75 2.46 -0.95 6.24
CA MET A 75 3.22 -0.30 7.30
C MET A 75 4.13 -1.28 8.04
N THR A 76 3.61 -2.45 8.41
CA THR A 76 4.42 -3.47 9.10
C THR A 76 5.61 -3.89 8.24
N VAL A 77 5.39 -4.21 6.96
CA VAL A 77 6.47 -4.64 6.07
C VAL A 77 7.46 -3.51 5.80
N TRP A 78 6.98 -2.29 5.53
CA TRP A 78 7.85 -1.15 5.28
C TRP A 78 8.73 -0.81 6.49
N ILE A 79 8.17 -0.80 7.70
CA ILE A 79 8.93 -0.55 8.93
C ILE A 79 9.95 -1.67 9.15
N LEU A 80 9.56 -2.94 9.05
CA LEU A 80 10.48 -4.07 9.24
C LEU A 80 11.64 -4.02 8.25
N LEU A 81 11.35 -3.78 6.96
CA LEU A 81 12.38 -3.65 5.94
C LEU A 81 13.28 -2.44 6.19
N TYR A 82 12.70 -1.29 6.55
CA TYR A 82 13.48 -0.08 6.83
C TYR A 82 14.39 -0.28 8.04
N THR A 83 13.88 -0.86 9.13
CA THR A 83 14.68 -1.20 10.31
C THR A 83 15.79 -2.18 9.94
N TYR A 84 15.51 -3.21 9.15
CA TYR A 84 16.53 -4.14 8.68
C TYR A 84 17.63 -3.43 7.87
N PHE A 85 17.28 -2.60 6.89
CA PHE A 85 18.26 -1.86 6.10
C PHE A 85 19.09 -0.86 6.93
N GLN A 86 18.49 -0.27 7.96
CA GLN A 86 19.19 0.67 8.84
C GLN A 86 20.12 -0.01 9.86
N THR A 87 19.83 -1.27 10.25
CA THR A 87 20.60 -1.99 11.28
C THR A 87 21.56 -3.03 10.73
N ALA A 88 21.29 -3.60 9.56
CA ALA A 88 22.12 -4.62 8.91
C ALA A 88 22.92 -4.09 7.71
N GLY A 89 22.64 -2.86 7.25
CA GLY A 89 23.42 -2.15 6.22
C GLY A 89 24.40 -1.17 6.86
#